data_AF-A0A3C0PPR2-F1
#
_entry.id   AF-A0A3C0PPR2-F1
#
_cell.length_a   1.000
_cell.length_b   1.000
_cell.length_c   1.000
_cell.angle_alpha   90.00
_cell.angle_beta   90.00
_cell.angle_gamma   90.00
#
_symmetry.space_group_name_H-M   'P 1'
#
loop_
_entity.id
_entity.type
_entity.pdbx_description
1 polymer ?
#
loop_
_entity_poly.entity_id
_entity_poly.type
_entity_poly.pdbx_seq_one_letter_code
_entity_poly.pdbx_strand_id
1 'polypeptide(L)'
;LAKLDTIKDDVIWWSAGADTPQLLADGEVVMGSTFNGRLFALIEEQNQPVSMLWDGQIYDLDGWIIPTGLSPERQARALDYVKFATDTQRLADQSKWISYGPTRASSAALVDKHAELGIDMAPHMPTDPANSKNTFLMNYAFWADYKDDIETKFQAWLAK
;
A
#
# COMPACT_ATOMS: atom_id res chain seq x y z
N LEU A 1 -8.28 -16.73 13.40
CA LEU A 1 -7.32 -17.84 13.65
C LEU A 1 -7.81 -19.18 13.11
N ALA A 2 -8.94 -19.75 13.57
CA ALA A 2 -9.41 -21.06 13.08
C ALA A 2 -9.46 -21.21 11.54
N LYS A 3 -9.84 -20.14 10.82
CA LYS A 3 -9.79 -20.18 9.35
C LYS A 3 -8.37 -20.16 8.77
N LEU A 4 -7.45 -19.40 9.37
CA LEU A 4 -6.03 -19.36 8.97
C LEU A 4 -5.35 -20.70 9.26
N ASP A 5 -5.77 -21.40 10.31
CA ASP A 5 -5.31 -22.75 10.66
C ASP A 5 -5.48 -23.74 9.50
N THR A 6 -6.56 -23.61 8.72
CA THR A 6 -6.85 -24.50 7.58
C THR A 6 -5.86 -24.39 6.42
N ILE A 7 -4.99 -23.37 6.43
CA ILE A 7 -3.99 -23.12 5.38
C ILE A 7 -2.60 -22.86 5.95
N LYS A 8 -2.40 -23.03 7.27
CA LYS A 8 -1.19 -22.55 7.95
C LYS A 8 0.10 -23.12 7.36
N ASP A 9 0.08 -24.43 7.07
CA ASP A 9 1.23 -25.18 6.56
C ASP A 9 1.49 -24.93 5.06
N ASP A 10 0.53 -24.34 4.35
CA ASP A 10 0.62 -24.03 2.92
C ASP A 10 0.97 -22.55 2.66
N VAL A 11 1.20 -21.75 3.72
CA VAL A 11 1.41 -20.30 3.62
C VAL A 11 2.79 -19.91 4.11
N ILE A 12 3.51 -19.14 3.30
CA ILE A 12 4.69 -18.39 3.74
C ILE A 12 4.23 -17.10 4.41
N TRP A 13 4.43 -17.00 5.72
CA TRP A 13 4.07 -15.83 6.54
C TRP A 13 5.17 -14.76 6.44
N TRP A 14 5.07 -13.91 5.42
CA TRP A 14 6.03 -12.84 5.15
C TRP A 14 6.05 -11.76 6.25
N SER A 15 7.20 -11.09 6.40
CA SER A 15 7.40 -10.04 7.41
C SER A 15 7.74 -8.69 6.80
N ALA A 16 8.27 -8.66 5.57
CA ALA A 16 8.51 -7.45 4.82
C ALA A 16 7.73 -7.45 3.50
N GLY A 17 7.19 -6.30 3.10
CA GLY A 17 6.41 -6.20 1.86
C GLY A 17 7.20 -6.51 0.58
N ALA A 18 8.53 -6.63 0.66
CA ALA A 18 9.39 -7.05 -0.45
C ALA A 18 9.51 -8.57 -0.59
N ASP A 19 9.11 -9.36 0.41
CA ASP A 19 9.23 -10.82 0.40
C ASP A 19 8.31 -11.43 -0.67
N THR A 20 7.03 -11.04 -0.70
CA THR A 20 6.04 -11.59 -1.63
C THR A 20 6.41 -11.40 -3.11
N PRO A 21 6.84 -10.21 -3.58
CA PRO A 21 7.31 -10.05 -4.95
C PRO A 21 8.44 -11.00 -5.33
N GLN A 22 9.42 -11.19 -4.44
CA GLN A 22 10.56 -12.07 -4.70
C GLN A 22 10.11 -13.54 -4.80
N LEU A 23 9.29 -13.99 -3.85
CA LEU A 23 8.74 -15.35 -3.85
C LEU A 23 7.90 -15.65 -5.11
N LEU A 24 7.17 -14.65 -5.63
CA LEU A 24 6.45 -14.78 -6.90
C LEU A 24 7.40 -14.82 -8.10
N ALA A 25 8.42 -13.97 -8.14
CA ALA A 25 9.43 -13.95 -9.21
C ALA A 25 10.21 -15.28 -9.29
N ASP A 26 10.55 -15.84 -8.13
CA ASP A 26 11.28 -17.10 -8.03
C ASP A 26 10.39 -18.33 -8.26
N GLY A 27 9.06 -18.14 -8.35
CA GLY A 27 8.08 -19.21 -8.52
C GLY A 27 7.90 -20.09 -7.27
N GLU A 28 8.33 -19.63 -6.10
CA GLU A 28 8.15 -20.32 -4.82
C GLU A 28 6.70 -20.27 -4.34
N VAL A 29 5.95 -19.23 -4.73
CA VAL A 29 4.51 -19.12 -4.51
C VAL A 29 3.78 -18.77 -5.80
N VAL A 30 2.52 -19.18 -5.91
CA VAL A 30 1.66 -18.89 -7.07
C VAL A 30 0.67 -17.76 -6.81
N MET A 31 0.52 -17.34 -5.56
CA MET A 31 -0.37 -16.27 -5.10
C MET A 31 0.14 -15.72 -3.77
N GLY A 32 -0.01 -14.42 -3.55
CA GLY A 32 0.35 -13.78 -2.29
C GLY A 32 -0.28 -12.39 -2.17
N SER A 33 -0.07 -11.76 -1.00
CA SER A 33 -0.54 -10.41 -0.70
C SER A 33 0.63 -9.49 -0.40
N THR A 34 0.64 -8.26 -0.92
CA THR A 34 1.59 -7.21 -0.54
C THR A 34 1.05 -5.83 -0.96
N PHE A 35 1.82 -4.77 -0.76
CA PHE A 35 1.50 -3.42 -1.19
C PHE A 35 1.49 -3.31 -2.72
N ASN A 36 0.46 -2.68 -3.30
CA ASN A 36 0.26 -2.61 -4.74
C ASN A 36 1.42 -1.91 -5.49
N GLY A 37 2.10 -0.93 -4.88
CA GLY A 37 3.31 -0.34 -5.45
C GLY A 37 4.45 -1.35 -5.67
N ARG A 38 4.57 -2.36 -4.79
CA ARG A 38 5.56 -3.45 -4.95
C ARG A 38 5.19 -4.39 -6.09
N LEU A 39 3.91 -4.70 -6.24
CA LEU A 39 3.42 -5.51 -7.36
C LEU A 39 3.52 -4.76 -8.69
N PHE A 40 3.25 -3.45 -8.71
CA PHE A 40 3.47 -2.62 -9.90
C PHE A 40 4.91 -2.70 -10.38
N ALA A 41 5.90 -2.51 -9.48
CA ALA A 41 7.31 -2.63 -9.84
C ALA A 41 7.64 -4.03 -10.38
N LEU A 42 7.14 -5.09 -9.72
CA LEU A 42 7.34 -6.47 -10.18
C LEU A 42 6.78 -6.71 -11.59
N ILE A 43 5.57 -6.20 -11.87
CA ILE A 43 4.84 -6.44 -13.11
C ILE A 43 5.34 -5.54 -14.24
N GLU A 44 5.35 -4.22 -14.02
CA GLU A 44 5.57 -3.23 -15.08
C GLU A 44 7.04 -2.83 -15.23
N GLU A 45 7.79 -2.70 -14.13
CA GLU A 45 9.21 -2.33 -14.20
C GLU A 45 10.09 -3.55 -14.49
N GLN A 46 9.77 -4.69 -13.87
CA GLN A 46 10.58 -5.92 -13.94
C GLN A 46 10.04 -6.96 -14.91
N ASN A 47 8.86 -6.74 -15.50
CA ASN A 47 8.24 -7.61 -16.51
C ASN A 47 8.07 -9.06 -16.05
N GLN A 48 7.82 -9.29 -14.76
CA GLN A 48 7.55 -10.63 -14.24
C GLN A 48 6.13 -11.08 -14.63
N PRO A 49 5.90 -12.39 -14.87
CA PRO A 49 4.61 -12.93 -15.33
C PRO A 49 3.60 -13.04 -14.18
N VAL A 50 3.38 -11.94 -13.47
CA VAL A 50 2.45 -11.81 -12.33
C VAL A 50 1.29 -10.92 -12.75
N SER A 51 0.12 -11.12 -12.15
CA SER A 51 -1.05 -10.27 -12.35
C SER A 51 -1.58 -9.77 -11.02
N MET A 52 -2.16 -8.57 -11.04
CA MET A 52 -2.73 -7.95 -9.84
C MET A 52 -4.21 -8.34 -9.68
N LEU A 53 -4.59 -8.83 -8.51
CA LEU A 53 -5.97 -9.04 -8.12
C LEU A 53 -6.45 -7.88 -7.25
N TRP A 54 -7.34 -7.05 -7.80
CA TRP A 54 -7.92 -5.90 -7.08
C TRP A 54 -9.15 -6.25 -6.23
N ASP A 55 -9.80 -7.38 -6.51
CA ASP A 55 -10.97 -7.82 -5.75
C ASP A 55 -10.60 -8.12 -4.30
N GLY A 56 -11.31 -7.49 -3.36
CA GLY A 56 -11.06 -7.65 -1.93
C GLY A 56 -9.82 -6.94 -1.42
N GLN A 57 -9.28 -5.95 -2.15
CA GLN A 57 -8.16 -5.13 -1.66
C GLN A 57 -8.53 -4.41 -0.35
N ILE A 58 -7.54 -4.27 0.53
CA ILE A 58 -7.63 -3.40 1.69
C ILE A 58 -7.18 -2.00 1.25
N TYR A 59 -8.12 -1.07 1.24
CA TYR A 59 -7.84 0.33 0.95
C TYR A 59 -7.36 1.02 2.23
N ASP A 60 -6.08 1.39 2.22
CA ASP A 60 -5.39 2.07 3.31
C ASP A 60 -4.94 3.47 2.87
N LEU A 61 -4.91 4.40 3.81
CA LEU A 61 -4.58 5.81 3.67
C LEU A 61 -3.31 6.08 4.45
N ASP A 62 -2.25 6.43 3.73
CA ASP A 62 -1.00 6.88 4.34
C ASP A 62 -1.03 8.39 4.61
N GLY A 63 -0.32 8.83 5.65
CA GLY A 63 -0.42 10.19 6.16
C GLY A 63 0.82 10.70 6.87
N TRP A 64 1.00 12.02 6.83
CA TRP A 64 2.06 12.69 7.56
C TRP A 64 1.68 12.94 9.03
N ILE A 65 2.58 12.61 9.94
CA ILE A 65 2.45 12.91 11.38
C ILE A 65 3.55 13.91 11.77
N ILE A 66 3.19 14.96 12.49
CA ILE A 66 4.14 15.90 13.10
C ILE A 66 4.23 15.57 14.60
N PRO A 67 5.38 15.06 15.10
CA PRO A 67 5.55 14.79 16.52
C PRO A 67 5.40 16.04 17.40
N THR A 68 4.94 15.85 18.63
CA THR A 68 4.91 16.92 19.63
C THR A 68 6.32 17.21 20.18
N GLY A 69 6.50 18.35 20.87
CA GLY A 69 7.77 18.71 21.51
C GLY A 69 8.85 19.26 20.56
N LEU A 70 8.50 19.57 19.31
CA LEU A 70 9.39 20.28 18.40
C LEU A 70 9.62 21.73 18.85
N SER A 71 10.80 22.27 18.56
CA SER A 71 11.02 23.71 18.68
C SER A 71 10.09 24.47 17.71
N PRO A 72 9.74 25.74 18.00
CA PRO A 72 8.87 26.53 17.11
C PRO A 72 9.36 26.57 15.66
N GLU A 73 10.68 26.65 15.46
CA GLU A 73 11.30 26.62 14.13
C GLU A 73 11.05 25.28 13.41
N ARG A 74 11.30 24.14 14.09
CA ARG A 74 11.10 22.82 13.50
C ARG A 74 9.63 22.54 13.21
N GLN A 75 8.74 22.96 14.09
CA GLN A 75 7.30 22.86 13.87
C GLN A 75 6.87 23.66 12.63
N ALA A 76 7.35 24.90 12.48
CA ALA A 76 7.06 25.71 11.29
C ALA A 76 7.57 25.06 10.00
N ARG A 77 8.79 24.49 10.00
CA ARG A 77 9.33 23.77 8.83
C ARG A 77 8.56 22.50 8.50
N ALA A 78 8.13 21.74 9.50
CA ALA A 78 7.31 20.55 9.29
C ALA A 78 5.95 20.91 8.66
N LEU A 79 5.29 21.97 9.14
CA LEU A 79 4.02 22.45 8.59
C LEU A 79 4.19 22.95 7.14
N ASP A 80 5.27 23.68 6.85
CA ASP A 80 5.59 24.15 5.50
C ASP A 80 5.78 22.97 4.52
N TYR A 81 6.55 21.96 4.94
CA TYR A 81 6.75 20.76 4.14
C TYR A 81 5.46 19.98 3.93
N VAL A 82 4.65 19.73 4.97
CA VAL A 82 3.39 19.01 4.83
C VAL A 82 2.46 19.75 3.87
N LYS A 83 2.40 21.08 3.95
CA LYS A 83 1.62 21.90 2.99
C LYS A 83 2.10 21.73 1.55
N PHE A 84 3.41 21.73 1.32
CA PHE A 84 4.01 21.52 0.01
C PHE A 84 3.82 20.09 -0.51
N ALA A 85 4.13 19.08 0.31
CA ALA A 85 4.06 17.67 -0.08
C ALA A 85 2.61 17.21 -0.34
N THR A 86 1.64 17.87 0.29
CA THR A 86 0.23 17.50 0.18
C THR A 86 -0.60 18.43 -0.69
N ASP A 87 -0.04 19.35 -1.48
CA ASP A 87 -0.86 20.11 -2.41
C ASP A 87 -1.26 19.30 -3.66
N THR A 88 -2.16 19.87 -4.45
CA THR A 88 -2.77 19.21 -5.60
C THR A 88 -1.75 18.63 -6.59
N GLN A 89 -0.76 19.41 -7.00
CA GLN A 89 0.18 19.00 -8.04
C GLN A 89 1.21 18.03 -7.47
N ARG A 90 1.76 18.31 -6.29
CA ARG A 90 2.83 17.49 -5.70
C ARG A 90 2.32 16.10 -5.32
N LEU A 91 1.08 15.99 -4.82
CA LEU A 91 0.44 14.68 -4.61
C LEU A 91 0.22 13.92 -5.92
N ALA A 92 -0.20 14.60 -6.98
CA ALA A 92 -0.37 13.95 -8.28
C ALA A 92 0.98 13.50 -8.87
N ASP A 93 2.03 14.31 -8.74
CA ASP A 93 3.36 14.01 -9.27
C ASP A 93 3.97 12.75 -8.64
N GLN A 94 3.64 12.41 -7.40
CA GLN A 94 4.05 11.15 -6.78
C GLN A 94 3.58 9.93 -7.58
N SER A 95 2.36 9.98 -8.13
CA SER A 95 1.76 8.86 -8.88
C SER A 95 2.52 8.51 -10.17
N LYS A 96 3.42 9.39 -10.63
CA LYS A 96 4.31 9.14 -11.78
C LYS A 96 5.43 8.15 -11.46
N TRP A 97 5.71 7.91 -10.18
CA TRP A 97 6.86 7.11 -9.74
C TRP A 97 6.46 5.84 -8.99
N ILE A 98 5.21 5.76 -8.56
CA ILE A 98 4.70 4.62 -7.82
C ILE A 98 3.21 4.52 -8.03
N SER A 99 2.71 3.29 -8.13
CA SER A 99 1.29 2.98 -8.10
C SER A 99 0.75 3.24 -6.68
N TYR A 100 0.50 4.50 -6.35
CA TYR A 100 -0.30 4.91 -5.19
C TYR A 100 -1.18 6.08 -5.58
N GLY A 101 -2.49 5.94 -5.35
CA GLY A 101 -3.48 6.94 -5.75
C GLY A 101 -3.38 8.18 -4.87
N PRO A 102 -3.34 9.39 -5.45
CA PRO A 102 -3.32 10.61 -4.64
C PRO A 102 -4.65 10.76 -3.87
N THR A 103 -4.57 11.19 -2.62
CA THR A 103 -5.73 11.23 -1.71
C THR A 103 -6.66 12.42 -1.92
N ARG A 104 -6.25 13.44 -2.69
CA ARG A 104 -7.08 14.60 -3.01
C ARG A 104 -7.90 14.38 -4.28
N ALA A 105 -9.18 14.72 -4.21
CA ALA A 105 -10.05 14.80 -5.39
C ALA A 105 -9.49 15.74 -6.48
N SER A 106 -8.85 16.85 -6.08
CA SER A 106 -8.22 17.78 -7.03
C SER A 106 -6.98 17.22 -7.73
N SER A 107 -6.34 16.19 -7.15
CA SER A 107 -5.16 15.53 -7.71
C SER A 107 -5.50 14.36 -8.60
N ALA A 108 -6.66 13.70 -8.41
CA ALA A 108 -7.04 12.50 -9.14
C ALA A 108 -7.05 12.70 -10.67
N ALA A 109 -7.53 13.84 -11.14
CA ALA A 109 -7.55 14.18 -12.56
C ALA A 109 -6.17 14.54 -13.15
N LEU A 110 -5.12 14.61 -12.32
CA LEU A 110 -3.76 14.94 -12.71
C LEU A 110 -2.82 13.71 -12.69
N VAL A 111 -3.36 12.52 -12.40
CA VAL A 111 -2.62 11.27 -12.62
C VAL A 111 -2.34 11.15 -14.11
N ASP A 112 -1.07 10.96 -14.44
CA ASP A 112 -0.54 10.98 -15.81
C ASP A 112 0.37 9.76 -16.00
N LYS A 113 1.26 9.79 -16.98
CA LYS A 113 2.16 8.69 -17.29
C LYS A 113 3.24 8.47 -16.22
N HIS A 114 3.68 7.22 -16.11
CA HIS A 114 4.86 6.85 -15.35
C HIS A 114 6.08 7.62 -15.88
N ALA A 115 6.90 8.16 -14.99
CA ALA A 115 8.00 9.07 -15.34
C ALA A 115 9.06 8.39 -16.23
N GLU A 116 9.36 7.12 -15.98
CA GLU A 116 10.36 6.35 -16.73
C GLU A 116 9.74 5.45 -17.81
N LEU A 117 8.78 4.59 -17.43
CA LEU A 117 8.12 3.65 -18.34
C LEU A 117 7.21 4.32 -19.40
N GLY A 118 6.69 5.53 -19.15
CA GLY A 118 5.81 6.24 -20.08
C GLY A 118 4.42 5.62 -20.28
N ILE A 119 4.04 4.63 -19.47
CA ILE A 119 2.72 3.99 -19.45
C ILE A 119 1.71 4.84 -18.68
N ASP A 120 0.42 4.73 -19.02
CA ASP A 120 -0.64 5.42 -18.27
C ASP A 120 -0.75 4.85 -16.85
N MET A 121 -0.68 5.69 -15.82
CA MET A 121 -0.73 5.21 -14.44
C MET A 121 -2.14 5.05 -13.89
N ALA A 122 -3.15 5.69 -14.48
CA ALA A 122 -4.51 5.64 -13.95
C ALA A 122 -5.02 4.18 -13.78
N PRO A 123 -4.87 3.27 -14.76
CA PRO A 123 -5.31 1.87 -14.62
C PRO A 123 -4.59 1.08 -13.52
N HIS A 124 -3.42 1.55 -13.07
CA HIS A 124 -2.63 0.91 -12.02
C HIS A 124 -2.93 1.49 -10.63
N MET A 125 -3.83 2.47 -10.50
CA MET A 125 -4.15 3.07 -9.20
C MET A 125 -5.21 2.25 -8.45
N PRO A 126 -5.09 2.10 -7.12
CA PRO A 126 -6.12 1.47 -6.30
C PRO A 126 -7.46 2.23 -6.33
N THR A 127 -7.38 3.55 -6.58
CA THR A 127 -8.53 4.47 -6.64
C THR A 127 -9.18 4.54 -8.03
N ASP A 128 -8.66 3.83 -9.02
CA ASP A 128 -9.32 3.75 -10.33
C ASP A 128 -10.71 3.10 -10.16
N PRO A 129 -11.78 3.63 -10.80
CA PRO A 129 -13.12 3.04 -10.70
C PRO A 129 -13.20 1.57 -11.12
N ALA A 130 -12.33 1.11 -12.03
CA ALA A 130 -12.27 -0.30 -12.43
C ALA A 130 -11.70 -1.21 -11.34
N ASN A 131 -10.78 -0.69 -10.53
CA ASN A 131 -10.07 -1.42 -9.47
C ASN A 131 -10.80 -1.33 -8.12
N SER A 132 -11.65 -0.32 -7.94
CA SER A 132 -12.29 0.01 -6.65
C SER A 132 -13.71 -0.58 -6.46
N LYS A 133 -14.06 -1.64 -7.20
CA LYS A 133 -15.43 -2.21 -7.18
C LYS A 133 -15.79 -2.93 -5.87
N ASN A 134 -14.84 -3.61 -5.25
CA ASN A 134 -15.03 -4.39 -4.03
C ASN A 134 -13.85 -4.17 -3.08
N THR A 135 -13.80 -2.99 -2.49
CA THR A 135 -12.72 -2.55 -1.59
C THR A 135 -13.16 -2.58 -0.14
N PHE A 136 -12.25 -2.97 0.76
CA PHE A 136 -12.44 -2.84 2.19
C PHE A 136 -11.60 -1.66 2.70
N LEU A 137 -12.25 -0.57 3.11
CA LEU A 137 -11.55 0.51 3.80
C LEU A 137 -11.01 -0.01 5.14
N MET A 138 -9.73 0.26 5.40
CA MET A 138 -9.10 -0.04 6.68
C MET A 138 -9.88 0.63 7.83
N ASN A 139 -10.36 -0.18 8.78
CA ASN A 139 -11.03 0.36 9.97
C ASN A 139 -9.99 0.76 11.03
N TYR A 140 -9.51 2.00 10.94
CA TYR A 140 -8.48 2.52 11.85
C TYR A 140 -8.88 2.49 13.33
N ALA A 141 -10.15 2.74 13.66
CA ALA A 141 -10.62 2.72 15.05
C ALA A 141 -10.56 1.29 15.62
N PHE A 142 -11.02 0.30 14.85
CA PHE A 142 -10.91 -1.11 15.24
C PHE A 142 -9.45 -1.51 15.47
N TRP A 143 -8.54 -1.14 14.56
CA TRP A 143 -7.13 -1.47 14.73
C TRP A 143 -6.49 -0.71 15.89
N ALA A 144 -6.86 0.54 16.14
CA ALA A 144 -6.37 1.29 17.31
C ALA A 144 -6.77 0.60 18.63
N ASP A 145 -7.99 0.04 18.70
CA ASP A 145 -8.50 -0.61 19.91
C ASP A 145 -7.99 -2.04 20.10
N TYR A 146 -7.76 -2.79 19.02
CA TYR A 146 -7.55 -4.24 19.09
C TYR A 146 -6.22 -4.76 18.52
N LYS A 147 -5.38 -3.92 17.91
CA LYS A 147 -4.15 -4.38 17.22
C LYS A 147 -3.24 -5.21 18.12
N ASP A 148 -2.91 -4.71 19.31
CA ASP A 148 -1.95 -5.39 20.21
C ASP A 148 -2.46 -6.75 20.68
N ASP A 149 -3.76 -6.85 20.97
CA ASP A 149 -4.43 -8.09 21.35
C ASP A 149 -4.45 -9.10 20.20
N ILE A 150 -4.75 -8.64 18.98
CA ILE A 150 -4.77 -9.46 17.77
C ILE A 150 -3.36 -9.95 17.45
N GLU A 151 -2.38 -9.07 17.48
CA GLU A 151 -0.97 -9.36 17.21
C GLU A 151 -0.45 -10.42 18.18
N THR A 152 -0.69 -10.23 19.48
CA THR A 152 -0.29 -11.21 20.51
C THR A 152 -0.89 -12.59 20.25
N LYS A 153 -2.18 -12.66 19.91
CA LYS A 153 -2.86 -13.93 19.60
C LYS A 153 -2.34 -14.55 18.31
N PHE A 154 -2.06 -13.73 17.30
CA PHE A 154 -1.55 -14.17 16.01
C PHE A 154 -0.14 -14.75 16.14
N GLN A 155 0.77 -14.05 16.80
CA GLN A 155 2.14 -14.51 17.04
C GLN A 155 2.17 -15.79 17.88
N ALA A 156 1.37 -15.87 18.94
CA ALA A 156 1.28 -17.08 19.76
C ALA A 156 0.68 -18.29 19.01
N TRP A 157 -0.17 -18.04 18.01
CA TRP A 157 -0.68 -19.09 17.13
C TRP A 157 0.34 -19.49 16.07
N LEU A 158 1.06 -18.52 15.49
CA LEU A 158 2.05 -18.74 14.44
C LEU A 158 3.24 -19.57 14.96
N ALA A 159 3.69 -19.31 16.19
CA ALA A 159 4.81 -20.00 16.83
C ALA A 159 4.54 -21.48 17.23
N LYS A 160 3.30 -21.95 17.11
CA LYS A 160 2.92 -23.36 17.37
C LYS A 160 3.11 -24.21 16.13
#